data_AF-A0A3B8W8H1-F1
#
_entry.id   AF-A0A3B8W8H1-F1
#
_cell.length_a   1.000
_cell.length_b   1.000
_cell.length_c   1.000
_cell.angle_alpha   90.00
_cell.angle_beta   90.00
_cell.angle_gamma   90.00
#
_symmetry.space_group_name_H-M   'P 1'
#
loop_
_entity.id
_entity.type
_entity.pdbx_description
1 polymer ?
#
loop_
_entity_poly.entity_id
_entity_poly.type
_entity_poly.pdbx_seq_one_letter_code
_entity_poly.pdbx_strand_id
1 'polypeptide(L)'
;MKRGINPVLVFTLGVITLLWLMWNHFQLPTLLWGDTGVVTGRVVDTLPVRAKRGVFQDVTYAYEVSGKHYIMEKRIGKSFPYQFVGNRVQIEYQISQPSRHKVKGFFSDYSKLTSTLESYRDSLGNTVTLKNGIVSLYPSSLSSKEDPSYGFGEWSEDTLRIKLINGETKKLNIARAALRE
;
A
#
# COMPACT_ATOMS: atom_id res chain seq x y z
N MET A 1 47.96 4.56 23.29
CA MET A 1 47.97 5.82 22.52
C MET A 1 46.61 6.00 21.84
N LYS A 2 45.79 6.98 22.26
CA LYS A 2 44.55 7.32 21.54
C LYS A 2 44.92 8.27 20.40
N ARG A 3 44.84 7.81 19.14
CA ARG A 3 44.93 8.69 17.97
C ARG A 3 43.66 9.54 17.93
N GLY A 4 43.77 10.82 18.26
CA GLY A 4 42.67 11.77 18.08
C GLY A 4 42.33 11.90 16.60
N ILE A 5 41.04 11.99 16.28
CA ILE A 5 40.57 12.22 14.92
C ILE A 5 41.07 13.61 14.49
N ASN A 6 41.74 13.69 13.33
CA ASN A 6 42.29 14.95 12.83
C ASN A 6 41.13 15.90 12.45
N PRO A 7 40.96 17.04 13.14
CA PRO A 7 39.85 17.95 12.90
C PRO A 7 39.88 18.55 11.49
N VAL A 8 41.07 18.72 10.91
CA VAL A 8 41.24 19.21 9.53
C VAL A 8 40.69 18.22 8.52
N LEU A 9 40.86 16.92 8.77
CA LEU A 9 40.38 15.84 7.90
C LEU A 9 38.85 15.72 7.96
N VAL A 10 38.26 15.88 9.14
CA VAL A 10 36.78 15.92 9.31
C VAL A 10 36.19 17.13 8.60
N PHE A 11 36.83 18.29 8.73
CA PHE A 11 36.39 19.53 8.07
C PHE A 11 36.47 19.41 6.55
N THR A 12 37.58 18.90 6.01
CA THR A 12 37.74 18.72 4.55
C THR A 12 36.74 17.71 4.00
N LEU A 13 36.50 16.58 4.67
CA LEU A 13 35.45 15.63 4.27
C LEU A 13 34.06 16.27 4.29
N GLY A 14 33.75 17.07 5.32
CA GLY A 14 32.49 17.82 5.41
C GLY A 14 32.29 18.78 4.24
N VAL A 15 33.31 19.58 3.91
CA VAL A 15 33.26 20.55 2.80
C VAL A 15 33.14 19.85 1.44
N ILE A 16 33.89 18.77 1.20
CA ILE A 16 33.80 17.99 -0.05
C ILE A 16 32.38 17.43 -0.23
N THR A 17 31.79 16.88 0.84
CA THR A 17 30.43 16.33 0.81
C THR A 17 29.40 17.42 0.49
N LEU A 18 29.55 18.61 1.07
CA LEU A 18 28.64 19.74 0.89
C LEU A 18 28.72 20.32 -0.53
N LEU A 19 29.93 20.48 -1.07
CA LEU A 19 30.15 20.91 -2.46
C LEU A 19 29.60 19.89 -3.46
N TRP A 20 29.77 18.59 -3.18
CA TRP A 20 29.20 17.53 -4.00
C TRP A 20 27.66 17.54 -4.00
N LEU A 21 27.03 17.80 -2.84
CA LEU A 21 25.58 17.98 -2.73
C LEU A 21 25.09 19.22 -3.46
N MET A 22 25.82 20.34 -3.38
CA MET A 22 25.49 21.57 -4.11
C MET A 22 25.56 21.37 -5.62
N TRP A 23 26.57 20.65 -6.12
CA TRP A 23 26.71 20.32 -7.53
C TRP A 23 25.57 19.43 -8.04
N ASN A 24 25.01 18.57 -7.17
CA ASN A 24 23.87 17.70 -7.49
C ASN A 24 22.51 18.31 -7.08
N HIS A 25 22.39 19.63 -7.00
CA HIS A 25 21.13 20.34 -6.65
C HIS A 25 20.48 19.86 -5.34
N PHE A 26 21.29 19.52 -4.31
CA PHE A 26 20.82 18.95 -3.04
C PHE A 26 19.98 17.67 -3.20
N GLN A 27 20.11 16.96 -4.32
CA GLN A 27 19.59 15.60 -4.43
C GLN A 27 20.42 14.73 -3.50
N LEU A 28 19.77 14.14 -2.50
CA LEU A 28 20.41 13.15 -1.63
C LEU A 28 21.07 12.08 -2.51
N PRO A 29 22.30 11.62 -2.18
CA PRO A 29 22.99 10.62 -2.97
C PRO A 29 22.07 9.40 -3.15
N THR A 30 21.58 9.23 -4.38
CA THR A 30 20.82 8.05 -4.81
C THR A 30 21.67 6.78 -4.75
N LEU A 31 22.94 6.86 -4.37
CA LEU A 31 23.86 5.72 -4.23
C LEU A 31 23.34 4.59 -3.33
N LEU A 32 22.41 4.86 -2.40
CA LEU A 32 21.78 3.84 -1.55
C LEU A 32 20.43 3.32 -2.09
N TRP A 33 19.86 4.01 -3.08
CA TRP A 33 18.60 3.67 -3.75
C TRP A 33 18.96 3.35 -5.20
N GLY A 34 19.27 2.07 -5.46
CA GLY A 34 19.49 1.58 -6.83
C GLY A 34 18.24 1.76 -7.70
N ASP A 35 18.26 1.21 -8.91
CA ASP A 35 17.20 1.43 -9.91
C ASP A 35 15.79 1.31 -9.33
N THR A 36 14.96 2.32 -9.61
CA THR A 36 13.59 2.40 -9.11
C THR A 36 12.58 2.21 -10.24
N GLY A 37 11.47 1.56 -9.90
CA GLY A 37 10.29 1.46 -10.74
C GLY A 37 9.13 2.26 -10.14
N VAL A 38 8.14 2.57 -10.95
CA VAL A 38 6.89 3.20 -10.50
C VAL A 38 5.73 2.27 -10.82
N VAL A 39 4.85 2.08 -9.84
CA VAL A 39 3.63 1.29 -9.98
C VAL A 39 2.46 1.97 -9.30
N THR A 40 1.25 1.65 -9.76
CA THR A 40 0.02 2.07 -9.12
C THR A 40 -0.55 0.92 -8.30
N GLY A 41 -0.69 1.15 -7.00
CA GLY A 41 -1.41 0.26 -6.08
C GLY A 41 -2.82 0.77 -5.77
N ARG A 42 -3.47 0.09 -4.83
CA ARG A 42 -4.76 0.51 -4.27
C ARG A 42 -4.76 0.45 -2.76
N VAL A 43 -5.51 1.35 -2.15
CA VAL A 43 -5.85 1.31 -0.73
C VAL A 43 -6.79 0.13 -0.50
N VAL A 44 -6.41 -0.77 0.40
CA VAL A 44 -7.18 -1.97 0.75
C VAL A 44 -7.86 -1.87 2.10
N ASP A 45 -7.29 -1.09 3.02
CA ASP A 45 -7.91 -0.80 4.31
C ASP A 45 -7.52 0.59 4.81
N THR A 46 -8.37 1.13 5.67
CA THR A 46 -8.15 2.43 6.30
C THR A 46 -8.68 2.45 7.72
N LEU A 47 -7.83 2.80 8.67
CA LEU A 47 -8.18 2.95 10.08
C LEU A 47 -8.02 4.41 10.50
N PRO A 48 -9.09 5.10 10.94
CA PRO A 48 -8.96 6.45 11.48
C PRO A 48 -8.25 6.41 12.83
N VAL A 49 -7.18 7.19 12.98
CA VAL A 49 -6.43 7.30 14.22
C VAL A 49 -6.69 8.67 14.83
N ARG A 50 -7.32 8.69 16.02
CA ARG A 50 -7.47 9.92 16.80
C ARG A 50 -6.16 10.25 17.49
N ALA A 51 -5.54 11.36 17.11
CA ALA A 51 -4.44 11.95 17.85
C ALA A 51 -4.87 13.29 18.48
N LYS A 52 -4.23 13.68 19.59
CA LYS A 52 -4.48 14.98 20.25
C LYS A 52 -4.26 16.20 19.34
N ARG A 53 -3.56 16.04 18.21
CA ARG A 53 -3.17 17.13 17.28
C ARG A 53 -3.58 16.91 15.82
N GLY A 54 -4.77 16.37 15.59
CA GLY A 54 -5.39 16.34 14.26
C GLY A 54 -5.90 14.96 13.85
N VAL A 55 -6.45 14.90 12.63
CA VAL A 55 -6.96 13.66 12.04
C VAL A 55 -5.81 12.96 11.33
N PHE A 56 -5.48 11.75 11.78
CA PHE A 56 -4.57 10.84 11.10
C PHE A 56 -5.35 9.62 10.64
N GLN A 57 -4.80 8.93 9.65
CA GLN A 57 -5.37 7.72 9.12
C GLN A 57 -4.24 6.75 8.83
N ASP A 58 -4.35 5.53 9.36
CA ASP A 58 -3.50 4.42 8.97
C ASP A 58 -4.10 3.80 7.71
N VAL A 59 -3.33 3.80 6.63
CA VAL A 59 -3.76 3.37 5.31
C VAL A 59 -2.96 2.14 4.92
N THR A 60 -3.66 1.03 4.75
CA THR A 60 -3.10 -0.21 4.20
C THR A 60 -3.33 -0.20 2.70
N TYR A 61 -2.29 -0.46 1.92
CA TYR A 61 -2.37 -0.51 0.47
C TYR A 61 -1.62 -1.71 -0.08
N ALA A 62 -2.09 -2.18 -1.23
CA ALA A 62 -1.51 -3.29 -1.95
C ALA A 62 -1.07 -2.87 -3.35
N TYR A 63 0.01 -3.47 -3.84
CA TYR A 63 0.53 -3.27 -5.19
C TYR A 63 1.19 -4.55 -5.71
N GLU A 64 1.25 -4.67 -7.03
CA GLU A 64 1.84 -5.83 -7.71
C GLU A 64 3.10 -5.43 -8.47
N VAL A 65 4.17 -6.21 -8.31
CA VAL A 65 5.40 -6.10 -9.10
C VAL A 65 5.75 -7.49 -9.60
N SER A 66 5.79 -7.67 -10.93
CA SER A 66 6.19 -8.92 -11.59
C SER A 66 5.44 -10.16 -11.06
N GLY A 67 4.11 -10.08 -10.90
CA GLY A 67 3.29 -11.19 -10.41
C GLY A 67 3.28 -11.36 -8.89
N LYS A 68 4.14 -10.67 -8.14
CA LYS A 68 4.19 -10.71 -6.68
C LYS A 68 3.43 -9.54 -6.09
N HIS A 69 2.63 -9.79 -5.06
CA HIS A 69 1.83 -8.76 -4.41
C HIS A 69 2.49 -8.36 -3.09
N TYR A 70 2.40 -7.08 -2.77
CA TYR A 70 3.00 -6.46 -1.60
C TYR A 70 1.93 -5.67 -0.86
N ILE A 71 1.87 -5.81 0.46
CA ILE A 71 0.93 -5.11 1.34
C ILE A 71 1.73 -4.31 2.32
N MET A 72 1.49 -3.00 2.36
CA MET A 72 2.22 -2.09 3.22
C MET A 72 1.23 -1.15 3.92
N GLU A 73 1.64 -0.67 5.08
CA GLU A 73 0.88 0.31 5.85
C GLU A 73 1.60 1.66 5.83
N LYS A 74 0.83 2.74 5.77
CA LYS A 74 1.35 4.10 5.95
C LYS A 74 0.37 4.94 6.73
N ARG A 75 0.86 5.51 7.83
CA ARG A 75 0.16 6.60 8.51
C ARG A 75 0.22 7.87 7.68
N ILE A 76 -0.95 8.39 7.31
CA ILE A 76 -1.11 9.67 6.66
C ILE A 76 -1.77 10.68 7.60
N GLY A 77 -1.44 11.95 7.39
CA GLY A 77 -2.02 13.07 8.11
C GLY A 77 -2.36 14.19 7.14
N LYS A 78 -2.29 15.44 7.60
CA LYS A 78 -2.73 16.64 6.85
C LYS A 78 -2.13 16.82 5.45
N SER A 79 -0.95 16.26 5.18
CA SER A 79 -0.29 16.37 3.87
C SER A 79 -1.00 15.59 2.75
N PHE A 80 -1.90 14.66 3.12
CA PHE A 80 -2.66 13.87 2.15
C PHE A 80 -4.16 14.00 2.45
N PRO A 81 -5.01 14.03 1.41
CA PRO A 81 -6.45 14.00 1.62
C PRO A 81 -6.88 12.69 2.28
N TYR A 82 -8.06 12.70 2.91
CA TYR A 82 -8.64 11.49 3.50
C TYR A 82 -8.79 10.39 2.45
N GLN A 83 -8.37 9.18 2.79
CA GLN A 83 -8.37 8.04 1.88
C GLN A 83 -9.53 7.10 2.16
N PHE A 84 -10.00 6.44 1.11
CA PHE A 84 -11.00 5.39 1.17
C PHE A 84 -10.43 4.12 0.52
N VAL A 85 -10.94 2.96 0.95
CA VAL A 85 -10.68 1.68 0.27
C VAL A 85 -11.03 1.80 -1.21
N GLY A 86 -10.13 1.35 -2.08
CA GLY A 86 -10.24 1.46 -3.53
C GLY A 86 -9.47 2.63 -4.16
N ASN A 87 -9.12 3.66 -3.38
CA ASN A 87 -8.33 4.79 -3.89
C ASN A 87 -6.99 4.33 -4.46
N ARG A 88 -6.55 4.96 -5.56
CA ARG A 88 -5.23 4.66 -6.14
C ARG A 88 -4.10 5.28 -5.31
N VAL A 89 -2.98 4.57 -5.24
CA VAL A 89 -1.74 5.05 -4.61
C VAL A 89 -0.59 4.90 -5.60
N GLN A 90 0.23 5.94 -5.75
CA GLN A 90 1.44 5.88 -6.57
C GLN A 90 2.63 5.50 -5.71
N ILE A 91 3.33 4.44 -6.11
CA ILE A 91 4.42 3.84 -5.35
C ILE A 91 5.65 3.80 -6.24
N GLU A 92 6.73 4.36 -5.73
CA GLU A 92 8.06 4.17 -6.27
C GLU A 92 8.73 3.07 -5.45
N TYR A 93 9.23 2.03 -6.10
CA TYR A 93 9.87 0.88 -5.44
C TYR A 93 11.26 0.64 -5.99
N GLN A 94 12.13 0.04 -5.18
CA GLN A 94 13.46 -0.38 -5.61
C GLN A 94 13.34 -1.70 -6.40
N ILE A 95 13.83 -1.75 -7.64
CA ILE A 95 13.67 -2.92 -8.52
C ILE A 95 14.30 -4.18 -7.92
N SER A 96 15.48 -4.05 -7.30
CA SER A 96 16.17 -5.17 -6.64
C SER A 96 15.50 -5.66 -5.35
N GLN A 97 14.69 -4.82 -4.71
CA GLN A 97 13.97 -5.18 -3.48
C GLN A 97 12.62 -4.44 -3.44
N PRO A 98 11.57 -4.92 -4.13
CA PRO A 98 10.33 -4.16 -4.31
C PRO A 98 9.60 -3.83 -3.01
N SER A 99 9.86 -4.55 -1.91
CA SER A 99 9.33 -4.20 -0.58
C SER A 99 9.90 -2.89 -0.03
N ARG A 100 11.09 -2.46 -0.47
CA ARG A 100 11.62 -1.12 -0.23
C ARG A 100 10.97 -0.15 -1.20
N HIS A 101 10.13 0.73 -0.67
CA HIS A 101 9.29 1.58 -1.49
C HIS A 101 9.02 2.93 -0.81
N LYS A 102 8.51 3.86 -1.60
CA LYS A 102 8.09 5.19 -1.22
C LYS A 102 6.75 5.51 -1.88
N VAL A 103 5.77 5.87 -1.06
CA VAL A 103 4.51 6.43 -1.59
C VAL A 103 4.78 7.86 -2.08
N LYS A 104 4.61 8.08 -3.39
CA LYS A 104 4.72 9.38 -4.05
C LYS A 104 3.45 10.22 -3.85
N GLY A 105 2.28 9.58 -3.86
CA GLY A 105 1.01 10.27 -3.72
C GLY A 105 -0.18 9.32 -3.61
N PHE A 106 -1.30 9.88 -3.16
CA PHE A 106 -2.61 9.23 -3.15
C PHE A 106 -3.56 9.99 -4.07
N PHE A 107 -4.43 9.26 -4.76
CA PHE A 107 -5.48 9.83 -5.60
C PHE A 107 -6.83 9.49 -4.98
N SER A 108 -7.60 10.52 -4.61
CA SER A 108 -8.95 10.38 -4.05
C SER A 108 -9.98 10.22 -5.17
N ASP A 109 -9.82 9.19 -5.99
CA ASP A 109 -10.63 8.92 -7.17
C ASP A 109 -11.71 7.88 -6.97
N TYR A 110 -11.76 7.24 -5.80
CA TYR A 110 -12.87 6.37 -5.42
C TYR A 110 -13.85 7.14 -4.54
N SER A 111 -15.10 7.29 -5.00
CA SER A 111 -16.16 7.96 -4.23
C SER A 111 -16.80 6.99 -3.24
N LYS A 112 -17.25 7.52 -2.10
CA LYS A 112 -17.95 6.77 -1.02
C LYS A 112 -19.21 6.02 -1.50
N LEU A 113 -19.72 6.37 -2.68
CA LEU A 113 -21.05 6.02 -3.21
C LEU A 113 -21.14 4.64 -3.87
N THR A 114 -20.04 3.89 -4.02
CA THR A 114 -20.06 2.56 -4.67
C THR A 114 -19.89 1.40 -3.66
N SER A 115 -20.29 1.63 -2.41
CA SER A 115 -19.99 0.74 -1.29
C SER A 115 -21.05 -0.35 -1.11
N THR A 116 -21.11 -1.31 -2.05
CA THR A 116 -21.72 -2.61 -1.74
C THR A 116 -20.70 -3.40 -0.95
N LEU A 117 -20.82 -3.38 0.38
CA LEU A 117 -20.09 -4.29 1.25
C LEU A 117 -20.79 -5.65 1.18
N GLU A 118 -20.34 -6.51 0.29
CA GLU A 118 -20.87 -7.87 0.19
C GLU A 118 -20.00 -8.78 1.07
N SER A 119 -20.61 -9.49 2.01
CA SER A 119 -19.90 -10.44 2.88
C SER A 119 -20.43 -11.86 2.65
N TYR A 120 -19.53 -12.76 2.27
CA TYR A 120 -19.81 -14.15 1.98
C TYR A 120 -19.09 -15.05 2.95
N ARG A 121 -19.63 -16.25 3.21
CA ARG A 121 -18.90 -17.31 3.89
C ARG A 121 -18.55 -18.38 2.88
N ASP A 122 -17.27 -18.77 2.79
CA ASP A 122 -16.87 -19.87 1.92
C ASP A 122 -17.11 -21.25 2.59
N SER A 123 -16.90 -22.32 1.84
CA SER A 123 -17.11 -23.70 2.30
C SER A 123 -16.19 -24.12 3.45
N LEU A 124 -15.12 -23.35 3.72
CA LEU A 124 -14.18 -23.56 4.81
C LEU A 124 -14.49 -22.66 6.02
N GLY A 125 -15.58 -21.90 5.95
CA GLY A 125 -16.04 -21.01 7.01
C GLY A 125 -15.39 -19.62 6.99
N ASN A 126 -14.55 -19.30 6.00
CA ASN A 126 -13.87 -18.01 5.90
C ASN A 126 -14.85 -16.92 5.51
N THR A 127 -14.70 -15.72 6.06
CA THR A 127 -15.50 -14.54 5.64
C THR A 127 -14.78 -13.83 4.50
N VAL A 128 -15.46 -13.65 3.37
CA VAL A 128 -14.96 -12.90 2.22
C VAL A 128 -15.77 -11.61 2.09
N THR A 129 -15.11 -10.48 2.20
CA THR A 129 -15.73 -9.16 2.07
C THR A 129 -15.28 -8.51 0.77
N LEU A 130 -16.22 -8.08 -0.07
CA LEU A 130 -15.94 -7.22 -1.21
C LEU A 130 -16.26 -5.78 -0.84
N LYS A 131 -15.31 -4.88 -1.07
CA LYS A 131 -15.50 -3.44 -0.89
C LYS A 131 -14.74 -2.70 -1.99
N ASN A 132 -15.47 -1.99 -2.85
CA ASN A 132 -14.86 -1.15 -3.89
C ASN A 132 -13.89 -1.92 -4.83
N GLY A 133 -14.24 -3.18 -5.17
CA GLY A 133 -13.39 -4.06 -5.99
C GLY A 133 -12.19 -4.67 -5.26
N ILE A 134 -12.01 -4.36 -3.98
CA ILE A 134 -11.02 -5.01 -3.10
C ILE A 134 -11.72 -6.14 -2.34
N VAL A 135 -11.08 -7.30 -2.35
CA VAL A 135 -11.52 -8.46 -1.59
C VAL A 135 -10.68 -8.56 -0.32
N SER A 136 -11.33 -8.76 0.82
CA SER A 136 -10.71 -9.09 2.10
C SER A 136 -11.18 -10.47 2.54
N LEU A 137 -10.28 -11.41 2.76
CA LEU A 137 -10.58 -12.77 3.21
C LEU A 137 -10.11 -12.95 4.66
N TYR A 138 -11.04 -13.26 5.54
CA TYR A 138 -10.82 -13.52 6.96
C TYR A 138 -10.92 -15.03 7.21
N PRO A 139 -9.80 -15.70 7.53
CA PRO A 139 -9.82 -17.13 7.80
C PRO A 139 -10.63 -17.48 9.05
N SER A 140 -11.36 -18.60 9.02
CA SER A 140 -12.20 -19.08 10.13
C SER A 140 -11.40 -19.49 11.39
N SER A 141 -10.14 -19.86 11.21
CA SER A 141 -9.23 -20.32 12.27
C SER A 141 -8.54 -19.21 13.06
N LEU A 142 -8.60 -17.97 12.57
CA LEU A 142 -8.06 -16.79 13.24
C LEU A 142 -9.24 -15.96 13.76
N SER A 143 -9.13 -15.41 14.98
CA SER A 143 -10.08 -14.43 15.48
C SER A 143 -10.32 -13.40 14.38
N SER A 144 -11.58 -13.31 13.93
CA SER A 144 -12.03 -12.83 12.60
C SER A 144 -11.71 -11.38 12.25
N LYS A 145 -10.77 -10.74 12.95
CA LYS A 145 -10.47 -9.30 12.88
C LYS A 145 -8.99 -8.97 12.70
N GLU A 146 -8.06 -9.90 12.91
CA GLU A 146 -6.66 -9.49 13.14
C GLU A 146 -5.75 -9.54 11.90
N ASP A 147 -6.01 -10.38 10.89
CA ASP A 147 -5.18 -10.43 9.67
C ASP A 147 -5.96 -10.92 8.43
N PRO A 148 -6.67 -10.03 7.70
CA PRO A 148 -7.27 -10.40 6.43
C PRO A 148 -6.22 -10.59 5.33
N SER A 149 -6.39 -11.64 4.53
CA SER A 149 -5.72 -11.75 3.23
C SER A 149 -6.46 -10.90 2.21
N TYR A 150 -5.78 -9.92 1.63
CA TYR A 150 -6.40 -9.07 0.61
C TYR A 150 -6.27 -9.69 -0.80
N GLY A 151 -7.09 -9.24 -1.73
CA GLY A 151 -7.08 -9.68 -3.12
C GLY A 151 -7.70 -8.64 -4.02
N PHE A 152 -7.44 -8.75 -5.32
CA PHE A 152 -8.07 -7.92 -6.34
C PHE A 152 -9.23 -8.70 -6.96
N GLY A 153 -10.42 -8.10 -6.92
CA GLY A 153 -11.60 -8.63 -7.58
C GLY A 153 -11.75 -8.03 -8.98
N GLU A 154 -11.75 -8.87 -10.01
CA GLU A 154 -12.15 -8.50 -11.36
C GLU A 154 -13.56 -9.03 -11.64
N TRP A 155 -14.47 -8.11 -11.96
CA TRP A 155 -15.81 -8.48 -12.41
C TRP A 155 -15.78 -8.90 -13.89
N SER A 156 -16.33 -10.07 -14.18
CA SER A 156 -16.59 -10.58 -15.53
C SER A 156 -18.07 -10.97 -15.61
N GLU A 157 -18.90 -10.10 -16.19
CA GLU A 157 -20.35 -10.27 -16.36
C GLU A 157 -21.10 -10.46 -15.03
N ASP A 158 -21.28 -11.72 -14.60
CA ASP A 158 -21.95 -12.17 -13.36
C ASP A 158 -21.00 -13.00 -12.46
N THR A 159 -19.72 -13.00 -12.79
CA THR A 159 -18.68 -13.73 -12.05
C THR A 159 -17.67 -12.73 -11.48
N LEU A 160 -17.51 -12.73 -10.17
CA LEU A 160 -16.39 -12.06 -9.52
C LEU A 160 -15.21 -13.04 -9.49
N ARG A 161 -14.16 -12.73 -10.25
CA ARG A 161 -12.88 -13.43 -10.15
C ARG A 161 -12.03 -12.74 -9.10
N ILE A 162 -11.76 -13.45 -8.04
CA ILE A 162 -10.92 -13.00 -6.94
C ILE A 162 -9.55 -13.60 -7.14
N LYS A 163 -8.55 -12.77 -7.39
CA LYS A 163 -7.16 -13.18 -7.25
C LYS A 163 -6.69 -12.75 -5.87
N LEU A 164 -6.60 -13.72 -4.96
CA LEU A 164 -6.05 -13.52 -3.63
C LEU A 164 -4.54 -13.26 -3.73
N ILE A 165 -4.01 -12.46 -2.81
CA ILE A 165 -2.59 -12.09 -2.78
C ILE A 165 -1.64 -13.29 -2.58
N ASN A 166 -2.15 -14.41 -2.05
CA ASN A 166 -1.41 -15.68 -1.99
C ASN A 166 -1.31 -16.41 -3.36
N GLY A 167 -1.89 -15.86 -4.44
CA GLY A 167 -1.90 -16.44 -5.77
C GLY A 167 -3.10 -17.33 -6.08
N GLU A 168 -3.95 -17.62 -5.11
CA GLU A 168 -5.16 -18.41 -5.32
C GLU A 168 -6.20 -17.58 -6.10
N THR A 169 -6.75 -18.17 -7.15
CA THR A 169 -7.86 -17.57 -7.88
C THR A 169 -9.16 -18.25 -7.46
N LYS A 170 -10.04 -17.52 -6.78
CA LYS A 170 -11.40 -17.96 -6.47
C LYS A 170 -12.38 -17.33 -7.46
N LYS A 171 -13.28 -18.13 -8.02
CA LYS A 171 -14.41 -17.63 -8.82
C LYS A 171 -15.64 -17.65 -7.93
N LEU A 172 -16.27 -16.50 -7.74
CA LEU A 172 -17.58 -16.40 -7.12
C LEU A 172 -18.60 -16.08 -8.21
N ASN A 173 -19.59 -16.96 -8.37
CA ASN A 173 -20.77 -16.66 -9.17
C ASN A 173 -21.70 -15.79 -8.30
N ILE A 174 -21.78 -14.50 -8.62
CA ILE A 174 -22.64 -13.57 -7.91
C ILE A 174 -23.69 -13.12 -8.91
N ALA A 175 -24.92 -13.64 -8.76
CA ALA A 175 -26.01 -13.23 -9.62
C ALA A 175 -26.22 -11.71 -9.47
N ARG A 176 -26.19 -10.98 -10.60
CA ARG A 176 -26.37 -9.51 -10.72
C ARG A 176 -27.59 -8.92 -9.99
N ALA A 177 -28.49 -9.75 -9.48
CA ALA A 177 -29.72 -9.36 -8.80
C ALA A 177 -29.51 -8.63 -7.46
N ALA A 178 -28.31 -8.67 -6.86
CA ALA A 178 -28.02 -7.98 -5.59
C ALA A 178 -27.55 -6.51 -5.75
N LEU A 179 -27.36 -6.03 -6.99
CA LEU A 179 -26.82 -4.68 -7.29
C LEU A 179 -27.89 -3.65 -7.72
N ARG A 180 -29.18 -3.95 -7.51
CA ARG A 180 -30.30 -3.05 -7.77
C ARG A 180 -31.20 -2.90 -6.54
N GLU A 181 -30.68 -2.35 -5.45
CA GLU A 181 -31.46 -1.65 -4.43
C GLU A 181 -30.75 -0.37 -4.00
#